data_AF-A0A7V0NEF8-F1
#
_entry.id   AF-A0A7V0NEF8-F1
#
_cell.length_a   1.000
_cell.length_b   1.000
_cell.length_c   1.000
_cell.angle_alpha   90.00
_cell.angle_beta   90.00
_cell.angle_gamma   90.00
#
_symmetry.space_group_name_H-M   'P 1'
#
loop_
_entity.id
_entity.type
_entity.pdbx_description
1 polymer ?
#
loop_
_entity_poly.entity_id
_entity_poly.type
_entity_poly.pdbx_seq_one_letter_code
_entity_poly.pdbx_strand_id
1 'polypeptide(L)'
;MPANLPPQYFAAERKYREARTPQEKISALEEMLMVMPKHKGTDKLRASLRRKLARLKDTLEIKKKNKKGVSYVIEKEGAGQVALVGFPNVGKSALVKKLTKATPEVADYPFTTRIPTPGMMPFEDIKIQLIDMPALTIEYIEPWVGNILRRADLLLIILDLSDDPLHQ
;
A
#
# COMPACT_ATOMS: atom_id res chain seq x y z
N MET A 1 23.93 -30.94 26.47
CA MET A 1 25.09 -31.04 25.57
C MET A 1 24.98 -29.91 24.56
N PRO A 2 26.05 -29.12 24.33
CA PRO A 2 26.04 -28.14 23.25
C PRO A 2 25.83 -28.89 21.92
N ALA A 3 24.86 -28.45 21.14
CA ALA A 3 24.64 -29.01 19.82
C ALA A 3 25.82 -28.60 18.92
N ASN A 4 26.43 -29.56 18.21
CA ASN A 4 27.44 -29.25 17.21
C ASN A 4 26.73 -28.62 15.99
N LEU A 5 26.89 -27.31 15.82
CA LEU A 5 26.25 -26.54 14.76
C LEU A 5 27.24 -26.29 13.64
N PRO A 6 26.81 -26.41 12.37
CA PRO A 6 27.72 -26.28 11.24
C PRO A 6 28.16 -24.82 11.03
N PRO A 7 29.32 -24.54 10.41
CA PRO A 7 29.82 -23.18 10.19
C PRO A 7 28.82 -22.25 9.48
N GLN A 8 28.01 -22.81 8.58
CA GLN A 8 26.95 -22.09 7.87
C GLN A 8 25.89 -21.53 8.83
N TYR A 9 25.63 -22.20 9.95
CA TYR A 9 24.71 -21.71 10.98
C TYR A 9 25.21 -20.40 11.58
N PHE A 10 26.49 -20.30 11.93
CA PHE A 10 27.06 -19.09 12.52
C PHE A 10 27.12 -17.94 11.51
N ALA A 11 27.27 -18.24 10.21
CA ALA A 11 27.14 -17.24 9.16
C ALA A 11 25.69 -16.68 9.10
N ALA A 12 24.68 -17.55 9.10
CA ALA A 12 23.28 -17.15 9.14
C ALA A 12 22.91 -16.41 10.45
N GLU A 13 23.50 -16.79 11.58
CA GLU A 13 23.32 -16.10 12.85
C GLU A 13 23.89 -14.67 12.82
N ARG A 14 25.06 -14.46 12.20
CA ARG A 14 25.62 -13.12 11.99
C ARG A 14 24.68 -12.27 11.14
N LYS A 15 24.18 -12.80 10.01
CA LYS A 15 23.17 -12.13 9.18
C LYS A 15 21.93 -11.74 9.98
N TYR A 16 21.44 -12.62 10.86
CA TYR A 16 20.30 -12.31 11.74
C TYR A 16 20.59 -11.16 12.72
N ARG A 17 21.81 -11.08 13.26
CA ARG A 17 22.24 -10.00 14.17
C ARG A 17 22.40 -8.66 13.45
N GLU A 18 22.91 -8.67 12.22
CA GLU A 18 23.15 -7.49 11.39
C GLU A 18 21.87 -6.99 10.70
N ALA A 19 20.87 -7.86 10.52
CA ALA A 19 19.60 -7.55 9.87
C ALA A 19 18.87 -6.36 10.50
N ARG A 20 18.56 -5.37 9.68
CA ARG A 20 17.86 -4.14 10.08
C ARG A 20 16.36 -4.24 9.81
N THR A 21 15.96 -5.03 8.81
CA THR A 21 14.55 -5.19 8.45
C THR A 21 13.95 -6.50 8.98
N PRO A 22 12.63 -6.55 9.25
CA PRO A 22 11.95 -7.79 9.60
C PRO A 22 12.07 -8.88 8.52
N GLN A 23 12.14 -8.50 7.25
CA GLN A 23 12.29 -9.39 6.09
C GLN A 23 13.67 -10.06 6.09
N GLU A 24 14.74 -9.29 6.31
CA GLU A 24 16.10 -9.83 6.47
C GLU A 24 16.18 -10.79 7.67
N LYS A 25 15.53 -10.44 8.79
CA LYS A 25 15.47 -11.30 9.99
C LYS A 25 14.76 -12.62 9.72
N ILE A 26 13.67 -12.61 8.94
CA ILE A 26 12.96 -13.81 8.53
C ILE A 26 13.83 -14.69 7.65
N SER A 27 14.48 -14.11 6.64
CA SER A 27 15.37 -14.83 5.73
C SER A 27 16.53 -15.50 6.47
N ALA A 28 17.18 -14.77 7.40
CA ALA A 28 18.25 -15.32 8.21
C ALA A 28 17.78 -16.46 9.14
N LEU A 29 16.58 -16.36 9.73
CA LEU A 29 16.00 -17.44 10.54
C LEU A 29 15.66 -18.69 9.73
N GLU A 30 15.20 -18.52 8.49
CA GLU A 30 14.94 -19.64 7.56
C GLU A 30 16.25 -20.33 7.16
N GLU A 31 17.30 -19.57 6.86
CA GLU A 31 18.65 -20.08 6.58
C GLU A 31 19.21 -20.87 7.77
N MET A 32 19.07 -20.33 9.00
CA MET A 32 19.46 -21.02 10.24
C MET A 32 18.69 -22.34 10.45
N LEU A 33 17.41 -22.40 10.09
CA LEU A 33 16.59 -23.62 10.20
C LEU A 33 16.92 -24.66 9.13
N MET A 34 17.39 -24.22 7.96
CA MET A 34 17.74 -25.07 6.83
C MET A 34 19.07 -25.81 7.05
N VAL A 35 20.08 -25.11 7.55
CA VAL A 35 21.42 -25.68 7.79
C VAL A 35 21.51 -26.47 9.10
N MET A 36 20.53 -26.32 10.00
CA MET A 36 20.56 -26.97 11.31
C MET A 36 20.32 -28.50 11.23
N PRO A 37 21.17 -29.32 11.87
CA PRO A 37 20.97 -30.76 11.98
C PRO A 37 19.62 -31.09 12.65
N LYS A 38 18.96 -32.18 12.22
CA LYS A 38 17.63 -32.58 12.72
C LYS A 38 17.75 -33.79 13.67
N HIS A 39 18.15 -33.54 14.92
CA HIS A 39 18.26 -34.59 15.94
C HIS A 39 17.96 -34.06 17.35
N LYS A 40 17.83 -34.96 18.32
CA LYS A 40 17.44 -34.68 19.72
C LYS A 40 18.26 -33.58 20.43
N GLY A 41 19.49 -33.32 19.96
CA GLY A 41 20.36 -32.26 20.49
C GLY A 41 19.98 -30.85 20.04
N THR A 42 19.35 -30.68 18.88
CA THR A 42 18.96 -29.39 18.30
C THR A 42 17.47 -29.09 18.43
N ASP A 43 16.64 -30.05 18.87
CA ASP A 43 15.19 -29.92 18.92
C ASP A 43 14.69 -28.68 19.67
N LYS A 44 15.26 -28.40 20.85
CA LYS A 44 14.90 -27.21 21.65
C LYS A 44 15.24 -25.90 20.91
N LEU A 45 16.36 -25.89 20.20
CA LEU A 45 16.80 -24.73 19.43
C LEU A 45 15.93 -24.52 18.18
N ARG A 46 15.56 -25.60 17.48
CA ARG A 46 14.63 -25.53 16.34
C ARG A 46 13.26 -25.00 16.76
N ALA A 47 12.76 -25.45 17.91
CA ALA A 47 11.50 -24.96 18.46
C ALA A 47 11.54 -23.45 18.75
N SER A 48 12.64 -22.95 19.32
CA SER A 48 12.79 -21.53 19.62
C SER A 48 12.92 -20.68 18.35
N LEU A 49 13.67 -21.13 17.34
CA LEU A 49 13.78 -20.45 16.04
C LEU A 49 12.46 -20.43 15.27
N ARG A 50 11.72 -21.55 15.23
CA ARG A 50 10.38 -21.60 14.62
C ARG A 50 9.42 -20.63 15.31
N ARG A 51 9.45 -20.54 16.64
CA ARG A 51 8.61 -19.60 17.39
C ARG A 51 8.97 -18.14 17.08
N LYS A 52 10.25 -17.81 16.94
CA LYS A 52 10.70 -16.46 16.52
C LYS A 52 10.25 -16.14 15.09
N LEU A 53 10.39 -17.10 14.17
CA LEU A 53 9.94 -16.98 12.78
C LEU A 53 8.43 -16.72 12.69
N ALA A 54 7.62 -17.51 13.40
CA ALA A 54 6.17 -17.36 13.44
C ALA A 54 5.77 -15.96 13.93
N ARG A 55 6.32 -15.49 15.06
CA ARG A 55 6.03 -14.15 15.60
C ARG A 55 6.38 -13.02 14.62
N LEU A 56 7.51 -13.13 13.91
CA LEU A 56 7.90 -12.12 12.92
C LEU A 56 6.98 -12.13 11.69
N LYS A 57 6.57 -13.32 11.22
CA LYS A 57 5.60 -13.46 10.13
C LYS A 57 4.23 -12.92 10.53
N ASP A 58 3.74 -13.26 11.72
CA ASP A 58 2.47 -12.75 12.25
C ASP A 58 2.50 -11.23 12.41
N THR A 59 3.62 -10.65 12.88
CA THR A 59 3.76 -9.19 13.01
C THR A 59 3.75 -8.50 11.65
N LEU A 60 4.36 -9.11 10.63
CA LEU A 60 4.29 -8.60 9.25
C LEU A 60 2.90 -8.74 8.65
N GLU A 61 2.19 -9.84 8.93
CA GLU A 61 0.80 -10.02 8.49
C GLU A 61 -0.14 -9.06 9.20
N ILE A 62 0.03 -8.80 10.50
CA ILE A 62 -0.72 -7.82 11.27
C ILE A 62 -0.39 -6.41 10.78
N LYS A 63 0.88 -6.07 10.50
CA LYS A 63 1.22 -4.79 9.86
C LYS A 63 0.63 -4.66 8.46
N LYS A 64 0.56 -5.74 7.67
CA LYS A 64 -0.15 -5.77 6.38
C LYS A 64 -1.66 -5.63 6.53
N LYS A 65 -2.26 -6.25 7.56
CA LYS A 65 -3.69 -6.13 7.90
C LYS A 65 -4.06 -4.76 8.47
N ASN A 66 -3.21 -4.16 9.31
CA ASN A 66 -3.37 -2.78 9.77
C ASN A 66 -3.04 -1.77 8.67
N LYS A 67 -2.27 -2.16 7.64
CA LYS A 67 -2.19 -1.49 6.34
C LYS A 67 -3.41 -1.71 5.44
N LYS A 68 -4.40 -2.54 5.82
CA LYS A 68 -5.79 -2.38 5.35
C LYS A 68 -6.45 -1.16 6.05
N GLY A 69 -5.70 -0.06 6.17
CA GLY A 69 -5.95 1.19 5.48
C GLY A 69 -7.39 1.68 5.52
N VAL A 70 -7.56 2.84 6.16
CA VAL A 70 -8.70 3.76 6.02
C VAL A 70 -9.42 3.56 4.68
N SER A 71 -10.64 3.04 4.73
CA SER A 71 -11.49 2.96 3.54
C SER A 71 -12.14 4.32 3.35
N TYR A 72 -11.69 5.07 2.34
CA TYR A 72 -12.39 6.28 1.93
C TYR A 72 -13.67 5.89 1.19
N VAL A 73 -14.80 6.36 1.72
CA VAL A 73 -16.10 6.25 1.07
C VAL A 73 -16.59 7.68 0.84
N ILE A 74 -16.70 8.06 -0.43
CA ILE A 74 -17.33 9.31 -0.83
C ILE A 74 -18.75 8.94 -1.26
N GLU A 75 -19.75 9.49 -0.58
CA GLU A 75 -21.14 9.27 -0.95
C GLU A 75 -21.46 9.93 -2.29
N LYS A 76 -22.32 9.26 -3.07
CA LYS A 76 -22.71 9.76 -4.38
C LYS A 76 -23.65 10.94 -4.22
N GLU A 77 -23.35 12.01 -4.94
CA GLU A 77 -24.17 13.21 -4.98
C GLU A 77 -24.48 13.63 -6.42
N GLY A 78 -25.62 14.30 -6.61
CA GLY A 78 -26.05 14.79 -7.92
C GLY A 78 -26.52 13.67 -8.86
N ALA A 79 -26.37 13.92 -10.16
CA ALA A 79 -26.84 13.02 -11.23
C ALA A 79 -25.87 11.87 -11.54
N GLY A 80 -24.63 11.91 -11.02
CA GLY A 80 -23.63 10.88 -11.25
C GLY A 80 -22.29 11.24 -10.64
N GLN A 81 -21.47 10.22 -10.40
CA GLN A 81 -20.15 10.34 -9.81
C GLN A 81 -19.06 9.91 -10.80
N VAL A 82 -18.10 10.79 -11.07
CA VAL A 82 -16.99 10.56 -12.00
C VAL A 82 -15.66 10.59 -11.24
N ALA A 83 -14.85 9.53 -11.35
CA ALA A 83 -13.52 9.52 -10.75
C ALA A 83 -12.44 9.84 -11.80
N LEU A 84 -11.62 10.84 -11.52
CA LEU A 84 -10.50 11.23 -12.37
C LEU A 84 -9.24 10.47 -11.98
N VAL A 85 -8.63 9.76 -12.91
CA VAL A 85 -7.41 8.97 -12.70
C VAL A 85 -6.32 9.36 -13.69
N GLY A 86 -5.07 9.12 -13.31
CA GLY A 86 -3.91 9.45 -14.13
C GLY A 86 -2.66 9.61 -13.29
N PHE A 87 -1.53 9.82 -13.95
CA PHE A 87 -0.22 9.98 -13.32
C PHE A 87 -0.09 11.28 -12.55
N PRO A 88 0.97 11.44 -11.71
CA PRO A 88 1.26 12.71 -11.09
C PRO A 88 1.39 13.83 -12.14
N ASN A 89 1.03 15.05 -11.76
CA ASN A 89 1.23 16.26 -12.57
C ASN A 89 0.52 16.37 -13.93
N VAL A 90 -0.29 15.39 -14.35
CA VAL A 90 -1.11 15.46 -15.60
C VAL A 90 -2.26 16.49 -15.56
N GLY A 91 -2.34 17.32 -14.52
CA GLY A 91 -3.35 18.39 -14.42
C GLY A 91 -4.73 18.00 -13.87
N LYS A 92 -4.92 16.81 -13.28
CA LYS A 92 -6.22 16.35 -12.71
C LYS A 92 -6.88 17.38 -11.78
N SER A 93 -6.18 17.80 -10.74
CA SER A 93 -6.70 18.76 -9.75
C SER A 93 -7.02 20.12 -10.38
N ALA A 94 -6.24 20.54 -11.38
CA ALA A 94 -6.50 21.77 -12.12
C ALA A 94 -7.79 21.66 -12.96
N LEU A 95 -8.03 20.50 -13.58
CA LEU A 95 -9.26 20.22 -14.31
C LEU A 95 -10.47 20.23 -13.38
N VAL A 96 -10.41 19.53 -12.24
CA VAL A 96 -11.50 19.53 -11.25
C VAL A 96 -11.76 20.95 -10.74
N LYS A 97 -10.73 21.71 -10.37
CA LYS A 97 -10.87 23.09 -9.91
C LYS A 97 -11.46 24.02 -10.98
N LYS A 98 -11.22 23.76 -12.27
CA LYS A 98 -11.76 24.58 -13.37
C LYS A 98 -13.21 24.22 -13.71
N LEU A 99 -13.56 22.93 -13.64
CA LEU A 99 -14.90 22.43 -13.95
C LEU A 99 -15.87 22.57 -12.77
N THR A 100 -15.35 22.55 -11.55
CA THR A 100 -16.14 22.70 -10.33
C THR A 100 -15.95 24.10 -9.78
N LYS A 101 -16.96 24.62 -9.06
CA LYS A 101 -16.76 25.81 -8.21
C LYS A 101 -16.11 25.44 -6.86
N ALA A 102 -15.55 24.25 -6.74
CA ALA A 102 -15.15 23.68 -5.46
C ALA A 102 -13.82 24.27 -4.98
N THR A 103 -13.83 24.76 -3.74
CA THR A 103 -12.67 24.72 -2.86
C THR A 103 -12.71 23.37 -2.15
N PRO A 104 -11.69 22.50 -2.29
CA PRO A 104 -11.63 21.20 -1.64
C PRO A 104 -12.04 21.29 -0.17
N GLU A 105 -13.09 20.58 0.24
CA GLU A 105 -13.39 20.42 1.67
C GLU A 105 -12.33 19.48 2.26
N VAL A 106 -11.44 20.07 3.07
CA VAL A 106 -10.44 19.32 3.82
C VAL A 106 -11.18 18.59 4.94
N ALA A 107 -11.43 17.29 4.77
CA ALA A 107 -11.95 16.46 5.84
C ALA A 107 -10.83 16.15 6.84
N ASP A 108 -11.06 16.44 8.12
CA ASP A 108 -10.12 16.25 9.23
C ASP A 108 -9.90 14.76 9.54
N TYR A 109 -9.03 14.11 8.76
CA TYR A 109 -8.51 12.79 9.10
C TYR A 109 -7.00 12.88 9.36
N PRO A 110 -6.51 12.45 10.53
CA PRO A 110 -5.09 12.54 10.84
C PRO A 110 -4.27 11.55 9.98
N PHE A 111 -3.09 11.99 9.53
CA PHE A 111 -2.04 11.25 8.79
C PHE A 111 -2.15 11.14 7.26
N THR A 112 -2.75 12.12 6.56
CA THR A 112 -3.12 11.97 5.15
C THR A 112 -2.17 12.70 4.20
N THR A 113 -1.50 11.98 3.29
CA THR A 113 -0.63 12.60 2.29
C THR A 113 -1.34 12.96 0.99
N ARG A 114 -2.48 12.34 0.62
CA ARG A 114 -3.31 12.69 -0.57
C ARG A 114 -4.75 12.14 -0.44
N ILE A 115 -5.71 12.94 0.01
CA ILE A 115 -7.13 12.54 0.15
C ILE A 115 -7.85 12.69 -1.21
N PRO A 116 -8.73 11.75 -1.61
CA PRO A 116 -9.59 11.94 -2.77
C PRO A 116 -10.57 13.08 -2.51
N THR A 117 -10.65 14.05 -3.43
CA THR A 117 -11.41 15.29 -3.20
C THR A 117 -12.63 15.34 -4.12
N PRO A 118 -13.87 15.36 -3.58
CA PRO A 118 -15.06 15.59 -4.37
C PRO A 118 -15.22 17.07 -4.73
N GLY A 119 -15.80 17.33 -5.90
CA GLY A 119 -16.20 18.66 -6.34
C GLY A 119 -17.41 18.60 -7.27
N MET A 120 -18.34 19.53 -7.12
CA MET A 120 -19.57 19.54 -7.92
C MET A 120 -19.41 20.37 -9.19
N MET A 121 -19.52 19.73 -10.34
CA MET A 121 -19.55 20.35 -11.66
C MET A 121 -21.01 20.60 -12.07
N PRO A 122 -21.42 21.86 -12.30
CA PRO A 122 -22.71 22.14 -12.91
C PRO A 122 -22.68 21.73 -14.38
N PHE A 123 -23.73 21.06 -14.86
CA PHE A 123 -23.93 20.72 -16.25
C PHE A 123 -25.41 20.91 -16.58
N GLU A 124 -25.73 21.90 -17.41
CA GLU A 124 -27.12 22.30 -17.68
C GLU A 124 -27.90 22.59 -16.37
N ASP A 125 -28.99 21.85 -16.12
CA ASP A 125 -29.85 21.93 -14.94
C ASP A 125 -29.47 20.92 -13.83
N ILE A 126 -28.45 20.09 -14.05
CA ILE A 126 -27.98 19.07 -13.11
C ILE A 126 -26.58 19.38 -12.56
N LYS A 127 -26.18 18.62 -11.53
CA LYS A 127 -24.81 18.62 -11.00
C LYS A 127 -24.22 17.23 -11.07
N ILE A 128 -22.96 17.15 -11.47
CA ILE A 128 -22.18 15.92 -11.55
C ILE A 128 -21.05 16.01 -10.53
N GLN A 129 -20.89 14.98 -9.71
CA GLN A 129 -19.82 14.91 -8.71
C GLN A 129 -18.54 14.41 -9.39
N LEU A 130 -17.50 15.24 -9.40
CA LEU A 130 -16.16 14.87 -9.84
C LEU A 130 -15.31 14.52 -8.63
N ILE A 131 -14.60 13.40 -8.66
CA ILE A 131 -13.65 12.99 -7.62
C ILE A 131 -12.24 13.11 -8.18
N ASP A 132 -11.47 14.05 -7.64
CA ASP A 132 -10.03 14.14 -7.88
C ASP A 132 -9.33 13.04 -7.08
N MET A 133 -8.89 11.98 -7.76
CA MET A 133 -8.14 10.90 -7.10
C MET A 133 -6.67 11.28 -6.92
N PRO A 134 -6.01 10.77 -5.87
CA PRO A 134 -4.56 10.86 -5.80
C PRO A 134 -3.93 10.27 -7.08
N ALA A 135 -2.74 10.79 -7.41
CA ALA A 135 -2.00 10.27 -8.53
C ALA A 135 -1.72 8.77 -8.39
N LEU A 136 -1.98 8.02 -9.46
CA LEU A 136 -1.61 6.62 -9.56
C LEU A 136 -0.14 6.53 -9.95
N THR A 137 0.59 5.61 -9.32
CA THR A 137 1.99 5.31 -9.67
C THR A 137 2.14 3.81 -9.86
N ILE A 138 3.08 3.40 -10.71
CA ILE A 138 3.35 1.98 -11.00
C ILE A 138 3.84 1.25 -9.74
N GLU A 139 4.61 1.95 -8.91
CA GLU A 139 5.23 1.39 -7.71
C GLU A 139 4.21 1.06 -6.61
N TYR A 140 3.17 1.89 -6.48
CA TYR A 140 2.20 1.77 -5.40
C TYR A 140 0.86 2.40 -5.73
N ILE A 141 -0.21 1.62 -5.52
CA ILE A 141 -1.59 2.07 -5.50
C ILE A 141 -2.17 1.74 -4.12
N GLU A 142 -2.74 2.76 -3.47
CA GLU A 142 -3.38 2.58 -2.18
C GLU A 142 -4.58 1.61 -2.29
N PRO A 143 -4.75 0.65 -1.36
CA PRO A 143 -5.83 -0.35 -1.44
C PRO A 143 -7.24 0.23 -1.52
N TRP A 144 -7.47 1.40 -0.92
CA TRP A 144 -8.77 2.08 -0.90
C TRP A 144 -9.14 2.73 -2.24
N VAL A 145 -8.17 3.03 -3.11
CA VAL A 145 -8.40 3.65 -4.42
C VAL A 145 -9.35 2.79 -5.24
N GLY A 146 -9.13 1.47 -5.25
CA GLY A 146 -9.98 0.54 -5.98
C GLY A 146 -11.44 0.52 -5.51
N ASN A 147 -11.73 0.88 -4.26
CA ASN A 147 -13.11 0.97 -3.77
C ASN A 147 -13.85 2.15 -4.38
N ILE A 148 -13.19 3.31 -4.49
CA ILE A 148 -13.79 4.50 -5.11
C ILE A 148 -13.96 4.28 -6.61
N LEU A 149 -12.94 3.74 -7.30
CA LEU A 149 -13.02 3.49 -8.75
C LEU A 149 -14.14 2.52 -9.12
N ARG A 150 -14.41 1.49 -8.30
CA ARG A 150 -15.52 0.56 -8.54
C ARG A 150 -16.90 1.15 -8.24
N ARG A 151 -17.00 2.18 -7.40
CA ARG A 151 -18.28 2.83 -7.07
C ARG A 151 -18.63 3.91 -8.09
N ALA A 152 -17.65 4.59 -8.67
CA ALA A 152 -17.87 5.64 -9.66
C ALA A 152 -18.67 5.14 -10.87
N ASP A 153 -19.54 6.00 -11.41
CA ASP A 153 -20.34 5.71 -12.59
C ASP A 153 -19.52 5.82 -13.88
N LEU A 154 -18.49 6.69 -13.86
CA LEU A 154 -17.57 6.88 -14.98
C LEU A 154 -16.14 7.09 -14.47
N LEU A 155 -15.17 6.57 -15.23
CA LEU A 155 -13.74 6.82 -15.03
C LEU A 155 -13.22 7.73 -16.13
N LEU A 156 -12.61 8.84 -15.72
CA LEU A 156 -11.97 9.79 -16.63
C LEU A 156 -10.45 9.62 -16.51
N ILE A 157 -9.82 9.07 -17.54
CA ILE A 157 -8.36 8.90 -17.59
C ILE A 157 -7.74 10.15 -18.19
N ILE A 158 -6.89 10.83 -17.41
CA ILE A 158 -6.17 12.03 -17.85
C ILE A 158 -4.74 11.63 -18.20
N LEU A 159 -4.34 12.03 -19.40
CA LEU A 159 -3.00 11.84 -19.96
C LEU A 159 -2.42 13.21 -20.31
N ASP A 160 -1.12 13.37 -20.11
CA ASP A 160 -0.37 14.54 -20.55
C ASP A 160 0.12 14.29 -21.99
N LEU A 161 -0.32 15.11 -22.94
CA LEU A 161 0.11 14.96 -24.34
C LEU A 161 1.55 15.42 -24.59
N SER A 162 2.18 16.09 -23.61
CA SER A 162 3.57 16.54 -23.71
C SER A 162 4.59 15.51 -23.23
N ASP A 163 4.14 14.48 -22.52
CA ASP A 163 5.00 13.42 -21.99
C ASP A 163 4.92 12.15 -22.87
N ASP A 164 5.92 11.28 -22.77
CA ASP A 164 5.95 10.02 -23.53
C ASP A 164 4.84 9.07 -23.03
N PRO A 165 3.90 8.61 -23.89
CA PRO A 165 2.83 7.71 -23.50
C PRO A 165 3.28 6.41 -22.81
N LEU A 166 4.53 5.99 -23.01
CA LEU A 166 5.11 4.79 -22.39
C LEU A 166 5.71 5.05 -21.01
N HIS A 167 6.00 6.31 -20.70
CA HIS A 167 6.57 6.75 -19.41
C HIS A 167 5.56 7.47 -18.52
N GLN A 168 4.36 7.71 -19.06
CA GLN A 168 3.17 8.07 -18.30
C GLN A 168 2.67 6.82 -17.59
#